data_AF-E4V4T4-F1
#
_entry.id   AF-E4V4T4-F1
#
_cell.length_a   1.000
_cell.length_b   1.000
_cell.length_c   1.000
_cell.angle_alpha   90.00
_cell.angle_beta   90.00
_cell.angle_gamma   90.00
#
_symmetry.space_group_name_H-M   'P 1'
#
loop_
_entity.id
_entity.type
_entity.pdbx_description
1 polymer ?
#
loop_
_entity_poly.entity_id
_entity_poly.type
_entity_poly.pdbx_seq_one_letter_code
_entity_poly.pdbx_strand_id
1 'polypeptide(L)'
;MDEVPSYEESEASFARQDKKSPFPVHPPPSLLPQQLAETRTQRIQSILTSYVDPLLFSQGAHGLYKTTFILVPSSVSSLQDAPSNALTTPQEPQIVGFPSDEVVKLVRLQGEEHTMEFWRQPAVVAELDSALRARLAASGHRIYNEQQQAADAEPEPEPEKQQQPVHAPKGKLRRSIWRLAGGSDDTINDQKLGWRAEEPADGGKKIPTGLVKVTIVWKEVALRISNEMGLYDTQRGPALYLTVEVGS
;
A
#
# COMPACT_ATOMS: atom_id res chain seq x y z
N MET A 1 85.07 10.69 6.31
CA MET A 1 85.19 9.22 6.20
C MET A 1 84.99 8.66 7.59
N ASP A 2 84.67 7.37 7.65
CA ASP A 2 84.59 6.54 8.86
C ASP A 2 83.27 6.65 9.63
N GLU A 3 82.54 5.59 9.96
CA GLU A 3 82.51 4.17 9.58
C GLU A 3 81.14 3.71 10.09
N VAL A 4 80.34 3.02 9.27
CA VAL A 4 79.02 2.53 9.69
C VAL A 4 79.21 1.10 10.20
N PRO A 5 78.95 0.79 11.49
CA PRO A 5 78.87 -0.60 11.92
C PRO A 5 77.58 -1.23 11.39
N SER A 6 77.75 -2.28 10.60
CA SER A 6 76.69 -3.09 10.00
C SER A 6 75.98 -3.96 11.03
N TYR A 7 74.67 -4.08 10.83
CA TYR A 7 73.71 -4.99 11.45
C TYR A 7 74.16 -6.46 11.34
N GLU A 8 74.47 -7.15 12.45
CA GLU A 8 74.52 -8.64 12.44
C GLU A 8 74.51 -9.36 13.81
N GLU A 9 74.11 -8.74 14.94
CA GLU A 9 74.10 -9.46 16.21
C GLU A 9 72.93 -9.09 17.14
N SER A 10 71.72 -9.53 16.78
CA SER A 10 70.62 -9.78 17.73
C SER A 10 69.60 -10.79 17.19
N GLU A 11 70.07 -11.78 16.42
CA GLU A 11 69.28 -12.96 16.05
C GLU A 11 69.49 -14.11 17.05
N ALA A 12 69.30 -13.84 18.34
CA ALA A 12 69.14 -14.91 19.32
C ALA A 12 68.53 -14.31 20.57
N SER A 13 67.26 -14.63 20.84
CA SER A 13 66.66 -14.78 22.18
C SER A 13 65.23 -14.24 22.34
N PHE A 14 64.36 -14.28 21.32
CA PHE A 14 62.90 -14.24 21.59
C PHE A 14 62.10 -15.17 20.69
N ALA A 15 62.56 -16.42 20.57
CA ALA A 15 61.63 -17.52 20.32
C ALA A 15 60.79 -17.74 21.60
N ARG A 16 59.70 -16.98 21.72
CA ARG A 16 58.42 -17.30 22.40
C ARG A 16 57.69 -16.01 22.82
N GLN A 17 56.87 -15.50 21.91
CA GLN A 17 55.48 -15.17 22.21
C GLN A 17 54.75 -14.86 20.90
N ASP A 18 54.04 -15.87 20.40
CA ASP A 18 52.87 -15.70 19.54
C ASP A 18 51.90 -14.70 20.17
N LYS A 19 51.96 -13.44 19.74
CA LYS A 19 50.82 -12.52 19.82
C LYS A 19 50.81 -11.64 18.59
N LYS A 20 50.35 -12.24 17.49
CA LYS A 20 49.83 -11.52 16.33
C LYS A 20 48.78 -10.53 16.83
N SER A 21 49.15 -9.26 16.92
CA SER A 21 48.21 -8.15 17.12
C SER A 21 47.14 -8.26 16.03
N PRO A 22 45.87 -8.56 16.36
CA PRO A 22 44.82 -8.44 15.38
C PRO A 22 44.61 -6.94 15.18
N PHE A 23 44.84 -6.47 13.95
CA PHE A 23 44.20 -5.26 13.46
C PHE A 23 42.74 -5.22 13.96
N PRO A 24 42.21 -4.05 14.38
CA PRO A 24 40.80 -3.97 14.75
C PRO A 24 40.00 -4.39 13.52
N VAL A 25 39.42 -5.59 13.61
CA VAL A 25 38.46 -6.09 12.63
C VAL A 25 37.30 -5.11 12.71
N HIS A 26 37.21 -4.22 11.71
CA HIS A 26 36.03 -3.38 11.55
C HIS A 26 34.80 -4.30 11.60
N PRO A 27 33.81 -4.03 12.47
CA PRO A 27 32.59 -4.82 12.46
C PRO A 27 31.98 -4.79 11.05
N PRO A 28 31.46 -5.92 10.55
CA PRO A 28 30.96 -5.98 9.19
C PRO A 28 29.86 -4.91 9.00
N PRO A 29 29.94 -4.06 7.96
CA PRO A 29 29.03 -2.93 7.75
C PRO A 29 27.59 -3.33 7.35
N SER A 30 27.12 -4.55 7.65
CA SER A 30 25.84 -5.10 7.17
C SER A 30 24.75 -5.30 8.22
N LEU A 31 24.98 -4.92 9.48
CA LEU A 31 24.00 -5.20 10.56
C LEU A 31 22.77 -4.29 10.50
N LEU A 32 22.93 -3.01 10.20
CA LEU A 32 21.83 -2.04 10.26
C LEU A 32 20.74 -2.31 9.20
N PRO A 33 21.05 -2.48 7.90
CA PRO A 33 20.01 -2.77 6.89
C PRO A 33 19.25 -4.07 7.18
N GLN A 34 19.96 -5.08 7.70
CA GLN A 34 19.37 -6.35 8.09
C GLN A 34 18.41 -6.18 9.28
N GLN A 35 18.83 -5.45 10.32
CA GLN A 35 17.99 -5.17 11.50
C GLN A 35 16.73 -4.37 11.12
N LEU A 36 16.85 -3.40 10.21
CA LEU A 36 15.70 -2.64 9.72
C LEU A 36 14.72 -3.53 8.93
N ALA A 37 15.24 -4.41 8.07
CA ALA A 37 14.40 -5.36 7.34
C ALA A 37 13.70 -6.34 8.29
N GLU A 38 14.42 -6.89 9.26
CA GLU A 38 13.87 -7.80 10.27
C GLU A 38 12.78 -7.11 11.12
N THR A 39 13.04 -5.89 11.59
CA THR A 39 12.07 -5.10 12.36
C THR A 39 10.82 -4.81 11.52
N ARG A 40 11.00 -4.47 10.24
CA ARG A 40 9.89 -4.23 9.31
C ARG A 40 9.03 -5.49 9.14
N THR A 41 9.65 -6.63 8.87
CA THR A 41 8.96 -7.92 8.75
C THR A 41 8.24 -8.27 10.04
N GLN A 42 8.89 -8.14 11.19
CA GLN A 42 8.28 -8.44 12.49
C GLN A 42 7.02 -7.60 12.73
N ARG A 43 7.07 -6.29 12.45
CA ARG A 43 5.92 -5.38 12.62
C ARG A 43 4.77 -5.74 11.69
N ILE A 44 5.07 -6.06 10.43
CA ILE A 44 4.06 -6.50 9.45
C ILE A 44 3.39 -7.80 9.93
N GLN A 45 4.18 -8.79 10.34
CA GLN A 45 3.66 -10.07 10.83
C GLN A 45 2.83 -9.89 12.10
N SER A 46 3.22 -8.96 12.98
CA SER A 46 2.46 -8.63 14.19
C SER A 46 1.04 -8.17 13.86
N ILE A 47 0.88 -7.29 12.87
CA ILE A 47 -0.46 -6.80 12.47
C ILE A 47 -1.29 -7.87 11.81
N LEU A 48 -0.68 -8.64 10.90
CA LEU A 48 -1.39 -9.72 10.23
C LEU A 48 -1.94 -10.70 11.26
N THR A 49 -1.12 -11.10 12.24
CA THR A 49 -1.52 -12.07 13.27
C THR A 49 -2.50 -11.50 14.29
N SER A 50 -2.32 -10.24 14.71
CA SER A 50 -3.10 -9.67 15.82
C SER A 50 -4.44 -9.10 15.37
N TYR A 51 -4.53 -8.58 14.15
CA TYR A 51 -5.72 -7.86 13.68
C TYR A 51 -6.32 -8.46 12.42
N VAL A 52 -5.53 -8.75 11.39
CA VAL A 52 -6.07 -9.13 10.07
C VAL A 52 -6.59 -10.56 10.07
N ASP A 53 -5.76 -11.52 10.47
CA ASP A 53 -6.08 -12.95 10.43
C ASP A 53 -7.36 -13.28 11.22
N PRO A 54 -7.54 -12.85 12.49
CA PRO A 54 -8.75 -13.19 13.25
C PRO A 54 -10.02 -12.66 12.58
N LEU A 55 -9.95 -11.44 12.03
CA LEU A 55 -11.10 -10.84 11.36
C LEU A 55 -11.37 -11.50 10.01
N LEU A 56 -10.32 -11.86 9.26
CA LEU A 56 -10.43 -12.54 7.98
C LEU A 56 -11.03 -13.94 8.14
N PHE A 57 -10.57 -14.71 9.11
CA PHE A 57 -11.16 -16.01 9.44
C PHE A 57 -12.62 -15.87 9.89
N SER A 58 -12.91 -14.87 10.71
CA SER A 58 -14.29 -14.58 11.11
C SER A 58 -15.17 -14.26 9.91
N GLN A 59 -14.74 -13.38 8.99
CA GLN A 59 -15.55 -13.05 7.79
C GLN A 59 -15.67 -14.25 6.84
N GLY A 60 -14.61 -15.02 6.65
CA GLY A 60 -14.63 -16.24 5.84
C GLY A 60 -15.63 -17.28 6.39
N ALA A 61 -15.72 -17.42 7.71
CA ALA A 61 -16.71 -18.29 8.34
C ALA A 61 -18.18 -17.86 8.10
N HIS A 62 -18.41 -16.57 7.82
CA HIS A 62 -19.72 -16.05 7.43
C HIS A 62 -19.98 -16.14 5.91
N GLY A 63 -19.05 -16.72 5.14
CA GLY A 63 -19.19 -16.89 3.70
C GLY A 63 -19.04 -15.59 2.90
N LEU A 64 -18.35 -14.58 3.46
CA LEU A 64 -18.16 -13.30 2.80
C LEU A 64 -17.03 -13.38 1.77
N TYR A 65 -17.36 -13.12 0.51
CA TYR A 65 -16.42 -13.16 -0.61
C TYR A 65 -15.60 -11.88 -0.76
N LYS A 66 -16.01 -10.77 -0.13
CA LYS A 66 -15.28 -9.50 -0.13
C LYS A 66 -15.23 -8.94 1.28
N THR A 67 -14.04 -8.58 1.75
CA THR A 67 -13.87 -7.92 3.04
C THR A 67 -12.84 -6.81 2.92
N THR A 68 -13.18 -5.65 3.49
CA THR A 68 -12.31 -4.49 3.54
C THR A 68 -11.96 -4.17 4.98
N PHE A 69 -10.68 -3.96 5.24
CA PHE A 69 -10.14 -3.49 6.51
C PHE A 69 -9.57 -2.08 6.33
N ILE A 70 -9.95 -1.19 7.23
CA ILE A 70 -9.38 0.15 7.34
C ILE A 70 -8.45 0.17 8.53
N LEU A 71 -7.14 0.10 8.29
CA LEU A 71 -6.13 0.14 9.33
C LEU A 71 -5.71 1.60 9.57
N VAL A 72 -6.12 2.15 10.72
CA VAL A 72 -5.78 3.50 11.16
C VAL A 72 -4.48 3.47 11.94
N PRO A 73 -3.41 4.17 11.50
CA PRO A 73 -2.14 4.24 12.23
C PRO A 73 -2.29 4.89 13.62
N SER A 74 -1.43 4.51 14.56
CA SER A 74 -1.46 5.00 15.95
C SER A 74 -1.31 6.51 16.07
N SER A 75 -0.54 7.13 15.16
CA SER A 75 -0.29 8.57 15.14
C SER A 75 -1.44 9.42 14.54
N VAL A 76 -2.55 8.82 14.12
CA VAL A 76 -3.70 9.54 13.52
C VAL A 76 -4.77 9.82 14.57
N SER A 77 -4.49 10.74 15.49
CA SER A 77 -5.34 11.04 16.65
C SER A 77 -6.79 11.40 16.28
N SER A 78 -7.02 12.05 15.12
CA SER A 78 -8.38 12.39 14.65
C SER A 78 -9.29 11.18 14.47
N LEU A 79 -8.74 9.99 14.23
CA LEU A 79 -9.50 8.77 14.00
C LEU A 79 -9.41 7.77 15.16
N GLN A 80 -8.57 8.02 16.17
CA GLN A 80 -8.32 7.11 17.28
C GLN A 80 -9.40 7.14 18.35
N ASP A 81 -9.93 8.33 18.66
CA ASP A 81 -10.86 8.50 19.76
C ASP A 81 -12.32 8.52 19.28
N ALA A 82 -13.16 7.69 19.92
CA ALA A 82 -14.55 8.05 20.15
C ALA A 82 -14.62 8.48 21.62
N PRO A 83 -15.00 9.73 21.97
CA PRO A 83 -15.11 10.16 23.35
C PRO A 83 -16.06 9.23 24.09
N SER A 84 -15.48 8.35 24.92
CA SER A 84 -16.21 7.49 25.82
C SER A 84 -16.60 8.34 27.03
N ASN A 85 -17.74 9.00 26.95
CA ASN A 85 -18.35 9.54 28.16
C ASN A 85 -18.77 8.37 29.05
N ALA A 86 -18.40 8.40 30.34
CA ALA A 86 -18.72 7.37 31.33
C ALA A 86 -20.23 7.12 31.54
N LEU A 87 -21.11 7.93 30.91
CA LEU A 87 -22.56 7.82 30.96
C LEU A 87 -23.21 7.25 29.68
N THR A 88 -22.45 7.02 28.61
CA THR A 88 -22.98 6.53 27.33
C THR A 88 -22.17 5.35 26.86
N THR A 89 -22.82 4.26 26.44
CA THR A 89 -22.13 3.14 25.78
C THR A 89 -21.28 3.69 24.63
N PRO A 90 -19.98 3.33 24.53
CA PRO A 90 -19.13 3.82 23.45
C PRO A 90 -19.77 3.42 22.11
N GLN A 91 -20.26 4.41 21.38
CA GLN A 91 -20.90 4.18 20.10
C GLN A 91 -19.81 3.93 19.06
N GLU A 92 -19.90 2.79 18.38
CA GLU A 92 -18.91 2.41 17.38
C GLU A 92 -18.92 3.43 16.23
N PRO A 93 -17.75 3.98 15.83
CA PRO A 93 -17.66 4.97 14.76
C PRO A 93 -18.18 4.38 13.44
N GLN A 94 -18.98 5.15 12.71
CA GLN A 94 -19.51 4.72 11.41
C GLN A 94 -18.56 5.16 10.29
N ILE A 95 -18.20 4.23 9.43
CA ILE A 95 -17.36 4.52 8.27
C ILE A 95 -18.24 5.13 7.18
N VAL A 96 -17.88 6.31 6.67
CA VAL A 96 -18.65 7.04 5.66
C VAL A 96 -18.09 6.74 4.28
N GLY A 97 -18.98 6.51 3.30
CA GLY A 97 -18.60 6.39 1.88
C GLY A 97 -18.43 4.97 1.35
N PHE A 98 -18.82 3.96 2.14
CA PHE A 98 -18.89 2.57 1.68
C PHE A 98 -20.34 2.19 1.36
N PRO A 99 -20.57 1.38 0.32
CA PRO A 99 -21.90 0.90 0.02
C PRO A 99 -22.35 -0.08 1.12
N SER A 100 -23.65 -0.10 1.43
CA SER A 100 -24.19 -0.84 2.58
C SER A 100 -24.07 -2.37 2.47
N ASP A 101 -23.73 -2.88 1.29
CA ASP A 101 -23.52 -4.30 0.99
C ASP A 101 -22.09 -4.77 1.26
N GLU A 102 -21.14 -3.84 1.45
CA GLU A 102 -19.74 -4.17 1.74
C GLU A 102 -19.46 -4.28 3.24
N VAL A 103 -18.78 -5.37 3.61
CA VAL A 103 -18.32 -5.55 4.99
C VAL A 103 -16.99 -4.84 5.18
N VAL A 104 -17.06 -3.71 5.87
CA VAL A 104 -15.91 -2.87 6.20
C VAL A 104 -15.64 -2.94 7.70
N LYS A 105 -14.39 -3.24 8.07
CA LYS A 105 -13.94 -3.32 9.46
C LYS A 105 -12.90 -2.24 9.74
N LEU A 106 -13.19 -1.39 10.72
CA LEU A 106 -12.24 -0.40 11.22
C LEU A 106 -11.29 -1.07 12.22
N VAL A 107 -9.98 -0.90 12.01
CA VAL A 107 -8.94 -1.40 12.91
C VAL A 107 -8.05 -0.24 13.31
N ARG A 108 -8.01 0.07 14.60
CA ARG A 108 -7.16 1.11 15.16
C ARG A 108 -5.86 0.50 15.66
N LEU A 109 -4.76 0.76 14.95
CA LEU A 109 -3.45 0.27 15.33
C LEU A 109 -2.98 1.02 16.58
N GLN A 110 -2.38 0.28 17.51
CA GLN A 110 -1.84 0.79 18.77
C GLN A 110 -0.32 0.68 18.78
N GLY A 111 0.35 1.48 19.62
CA GLY A 111 1.80 1.41 19.79
C GLY A 111 2.61 2.34 18.87
N GLU A 112 3.82 2.68 19.30
CA GLU A 112 4.74 3.58 18.59
C GLU A 112 5.33 2.92 17.33
N GLU A 113 5.23 1.60 17.22
CA GLU A 113 5.69 0.82 16.09
C GLU A 113 4.76 0.91 14.86
N HIS A 114 3.52 1.37 15.06
CA HIS A 114 2.46 1.42 14.04
C HIS A 114 2.07 2.84 13.64
N THR A 115 3.05 3.74 13.62
CA THR A 115 2.89 5.13 13.21
C THR A 115 2.68 5.27 11.71
N MET A 116 2.13 6.40 11.29
CA MET A 116 1.93 6.75 9.89
C MET A 116 3.24 6.71 9.09
N GLU A 117 4.35 7.12 9.68
CA GLU A 117 5.67 7.20 9.02
C GLU A 117 6.19 5.84 8.59
N PHE A 118 5.90 4.79 9.36
CA PHE A 118 6.21 3.42 8.98
C PHE A 118 5.40 3.00 7.75
N TRP A 119 4.09 3.21 7.77
CA TRP A 119 3.20 2.76 6.70
C TRP A 119 3.28 3.57 5.40
N ARG A 120 3.72 4.83 5.46
CA ARG A 120 3.94 5.64 4.24
C ARG A 120 5.09 5.11 3.39
N GLN A 121 5.96 4.26 3.94
CA GLN A 121 7.07 3.70 3.19
C GLN A 121 6.54 2.70 2.16
N PRO A 122 6.78 2.89 0.85
CA PRO A 122 6.22 2.01 -0.19
C PRO A 122 6.71 0.56 -0.03
N ALA A 123 7.95 0.37 0.44
CA ALA A 123 8.51 -0.95 0.72
C ALA A 123 7.74 -1.69 1.83
N VAL A 124 7.20 -0.99 2.83
CA VAL A 124 6.41 -1.59 3.92
C VAL A 124 5.06 -2.07 3.38
N VAL A 125 4.40 -1.26 2.55
CA VAL A 125 3.10 -1.63 1.94
C VAL A 125 3.26 -2.80 0.97
N ALA A 126 4.30 -2.80 0.15
CA ALA A 126 4.61 -3.91 -0.75
C ALA A 126 4.95 -5.21 0.01
N GLU A 127 5.67 -5.10 1.13
CA GLU A 127 5.96 -6.25 1.97
C GLU A 127 4.70 -6.76 2.68
N LEU A 128 3.80 -5.88 3.14
CA LEU A 128 2.52 -6.27 3.70
C LEU A 128 1.65 -7.02 2.68
N ASP A 129 1.58 -6.52 1.43
CA ASP A 129 0.85 -7.18 0.35
C ASP A 129 1.43 -8.57 0.04
N SER A 130 2.75 -8.67 -0.12
CA SER A 130 3.39 -9.97 -0.39
C SER A 130 3.27 -10.94 0.79
N ALA A 131 3.39 -10.47 2.03
CA ALA A 131 3.21 -11.28 3.23
C ALA A 131 1.78 -11.81 3.36
N LEU A 132 0.77 -10.98 3.10
CA LEU A 132 -0.63 -11.41 3.13
C LEU A 132 -0.93 -12.40 2.01
N ARG A 133 -0.47 -12.15 0.79
CA ARG A 133 -0.60 -13.10 -0.34
C ARG A 133 0.08 -14.42 -0.03
N ALA A 134 1.27 -14.40 0.57
CA ALA A 134 1.99 -15.62 0.97
C ALA A 134 1.23 -16.40 2.05
N ARG A 135 0.62 -15.72 3.03
CA ARG A 135 -0.23 -16.37 4.06
C ARG A 135 -1.49 -16.99 3.45
N LEU A 136 -2.14 -16.29 2.53
CA LEU A 136 -3.30 -16.81 1.80
C LEU A 136 -2.93 -18.02 0.93
N ALA A 137 -1.78 -17.97 0.25
CA ALA A 137 -1.27 -19.11 -0.51
C ALA A 137 -0.93 -20.31 0.39
N ALA A 138 -0.30 -20.07 1.54
CA ALA A 138 0.04 -21.11 2.51
C ALA A 138 -1.19 -21.78 3.14
N SER A 139 -2.32 -21.07 3.21
CA SER A 139 -3.61 -21.63 3.65
C SER A 139 -4.37 -22.36 2.53
N GLY A 140 -3.77 -22.48 1.33
CA GLY A 140 -4.33 -23.21 0.19
C GLY A 140 -5.13 -22.38 -0.81
N HIS A 141 -5.21 -21.06 -0.62
CA HIS A 141 -5.88 -20.17 -1.58
C HIS A 141 -5.01 -19.92 -2.81
N ARG A 142 -5.64 -19.80 -3.98
CA ARG A 142 -4.93 -19.44 -5.22
C ARG A 142 -4.97 -17.92 -5.38
N ILE A 143 -3.82 -17.28 -5.52
CA ILE A 143 -3.75 -15.81 -5.59
C ILE A 143 -3.96 -15.36 -7.04
N TYR A 144 -4.84 -14.37 -7.23
CA TYR A 144 -5.01 -13.70 -8.51
C TYR A 144 -3.82 -12.80 -8.80
N ASN A 145 -3.17 -13.02 -9.95
CA ASN A 145 -2.06 -12.21 -10.40
C ASN A 145 -2.38 -11.58 -11.76
N GLU A 146 -2.72 -10.30 -11.74
CA GLU A 146 -3.20 -9.57 -12.92
C GLU A 146 -2.16 -9.56 -14.07
N GLN A 147 -0.88 -9.67 -13.74
CA GLN A 147 0.24 -9.71 -14.69
C GLN A 147 0.33 -11.04 -15.48
N GLN A 148 -0.16 -12.15 -14.93
CA GLN A 148 -0.12 -13.46 -15.62
C GLN A 148 -1.25 -13.61 -16.64
N GLN A 149 -2.39 -12.94 -16.45
CA GLN A 149 -3.54 -13.07 -17.35
C GLN A 149 -3.37 -12.28 -18.66
N ALA A 150 -2.49 -11.27 -18.70
CA ALA A 150 -2.14 -10.56 -19.92
C ALA A 150 -1.20 -11.37 -20.84
N ALA A 151 -0.52 -12.38 -20.30
CA ALA A 151 0.40 -13.24 -21.07
C ALA A 151 -0.30 -14.46 -21.70
N ASP A 152 -1.43 -14.90 -21.13
CA ASP A 152 -2.29 -15.97 -21.66
C ASP A 152 -3.41 -15.46 -22.59
N ALA A 153 -3.47 -14.15 -22.85
CA ALA A 153 -4.30 -13.60 -23.92
C ALA A 153 -3.61 -13.87 -25.27
N GLU A 154 -3.79 -15.09 -25.78
CA GLU A 154 -3.39 -15.54 -27.10
C GLU A 154 -3.80 -14.51 -28.18
N PRO A 155 -2.91 -14.10 -29.11
CA PRO A 155 -3.25 -13.15 -30.14
C PRO A 155 -4.21 -13.79 -31.14
N GLU A 156 -5.50 -13.45 -31.03
CA GLU A 156 -6.51 -13.78 -32.02
C GLU A 156 -6.10 -13.23 -33.40
N PRO A 157 -6.08 -14.05 -34.47
CA PRO A 157 -5.59 -13.64 -35.77
C PRO A 157 -6.53 -12.59 -36.40
N GLU A 158 -5.97 -11.45 -36.79
CA GLU A 158 -6.66 -10.40 -37.54
C GLU A 158 -7.35 -10.96 -38.80
N PRO A 159 -8.65 -10.71 -39.02
CA PRO A 159 -9.25 -10.98 -40.32
C PRO A 159 -8.77 -9.93 -41.33
N GLU A 160 -8.01 -10.40 -42.32
CA GLU A 160 -7.63 -9.70 -43.55
C GLU A 160 -8.84 -8.97 -44.17
N LYS A 161 -8.78 -7.64 -44.25
CA LYS A 161 -9.66 -6.86 -45.13
C LYS A 161 -8.96 -6.56 -46.45
N GLN A 162 -9.48 -7.22 -47.48
CA GLN A 162 -9.13 -7.10 -48.89
C GLN A 162 -9.46 -5.71 -49.47
N GLN A 163 -8.42 -5.06 -50.02
CA GLN A 163 -8.30 -4.28 -51.27
C GLN A 163 -9.50 -3.48 -51.87
N GLN A 164 -9.31 -2.14 -51.91
CA GLN A 164 -9.42 -1.19 -53.06
C GLN A 164 -10.80 -0.80 -53.68
N PRO A 165 -10.97 0.30 -54.48
CA PRO A 165 -10.07 1.44 -54.84
C PRO A 165 -10.73 2.88 -54.93
N VAL A 166 -9.87 3.89 -55.19
CA VAL A 166 -10.02 5.31 -55.70
C VAL A 166 -11.38 6.04 -55.71
N HIS A 167 -11.39 7.30 -55.22
CA HIS A 167 -11.66 8.54 -55.98
C HIS A 167 -11.70 9.80 -55.07
N ALA A 168 -10.92 10.83 -55.40
CA ALA A 168 -11.16 12.24 -55.01
C ALA A 168 -11.71 12.99 -56.26
N PRO A 169 -12.03 14.31 -56.25
CA PRO A 169 -12.14 15.31 -55.17
C PRO A 169 -13.43 16.19 -55.28
N LYS A 170 -13.58 17.19 -54.41
CA LYS A 170 -14.28 18.51 -54.53
C LYS A 170 -14.81 18.88 -53.13
N GLY A 171 -14.22 19.81 -52.38
CA GLY A 171 -14.04 21.21 -52.72
C GLY A 171 -15.21 22.02 -52.14
N LYS A 172 -14.99 22.73 -51.03
CA LYS A 172 -15.69 23.98 -50.68
C LYS A 172 -14.99 24.71 -49.51
N LEU A 173 -14.38 25.79 -49.92
CA LEU A 173 -13.77 26.88 -49.18
C LEU A 173 -14.80 27.59 -48.29
N ARG A 174 -14.50 27.85 -47.01
CA ARG A 174 -15.11 28.99 -46.28
C ARG A 174 -14.23 29.48 -45.12
N ARG A 175 -13.38 30.45 -45.48
CA ARG A 175 -12.96 31.66 -44.77
C ARG A 175 -12.79 31.59 -43.24
N SER A 176 -11.52 31.55 -42.83
CA SER A 176 -10.98 32.05 -41.57
C SER A 176 -10.84 33.58 -41.60
N ILE A 177 -11.53 34.28 -40.69
CA ILE A 177 -11.33 35.70 -40.39
C ILE A 177 -10.84 35.83 -38.94
N TRP A 178 -9.95 36.79 -38.75
CA TRP A 178 -9.02 36.98 -37.65
C TRP A 178 -9.63 37.46 -36.32
N ARG A 179 -9.09 36.91 -35.24
CA ARG A 179 -8.58 37.52 -33.99
C ARG A 179 -9.19 38.82 -33.40
N LEU A 180 -9.29 38.74 -32.06
CA LEU A 180 -9.11 39.75 -31.00
C LEU A 180 -10.32 40.64 -30.64
N ALA A 181 -10.88 40.43 -29.44
CA ALA A 181 -10.54 41.23 -28.25
C ALA A 181 -11.50 40.93 -27.09
N GLY A 182 -10.92 40.81 -25.89
CA GLY A 182 -11.42 41.52 -24.70
C GLY A 182 -12.69 41.01 -24.02
N GLY A 183 -12.48 40.44 -22.82
CA GLY A 183 -13.40 40.64 -21.71
C GLY A 183 -14.21 39.41 -21.31
N SER A 184 -14.25 39.21 -19.99
CA SER A 184 -15.15 38.30 -19.27
C SER A 184 -14.85 36.82 -19.46
N ASP A 185 -14.39 36.16 -18.41
CA ASP A 185 -15.34 35.49 -17.51
C ASP A 185 -14.52 34.86 -16.39
N ASP A 186 -14.78 35.28 -15.14
CA ASP A 186 -14.43 34.50 -13.96
C ASP A 186 -15.15 33.16 -14.12
N THR A 187 -14.44 32.18 -14.68
CA THR A 187 -14.90 30.79 -14.64
C THR A 187 -14.73 30.34 -13.20
N ILE A 188 -15.72 30.68 -12.39
CA ILE A 188 -16.15 29.87 -11.26
C ILE A 188 -16.32 28.48 -11.87
N ASN A 189 -15.27 27.69 -11.73
CA ASN A 189 -15.29 26.28 -12.06
C ASN A 189 -16.21 25.66 -11.01
N ASP A 190 -17.50 25.73 -11.30
CA ASP A 190 -18.57 25.01 -10.65
C ASP A 190 -18.29 23.53 -10.92
N GLN A 191 -17.28 23.02 -10.21
CA GLN A 191 -17.09 21.61 -9.94
C GLN A 191 -18.32 21.21 -9.16
N LYS A 192 -19.39 20.95 -9.94
CA LYS A 192 -20.55 20.21 -9.53
C LYS A 192 -20.02 19.11 -8.63
N LEU A 193 -20.35 19.24 -7.34
CA LEU A 193 -20.28 18.22 -6.32
C LEU A 193 -21.05 17.02 -6.87
N GLY A 194 -20.34 16.24 -7.69
CA GLY A 194 -20.78 14.98 -8.21
C GLY A 194 -20.81 14.05 -7.02
N TRP A 195 -21.98 13.94 -6.40
CA TRP A 195 -22.34 12.87 -5.47
C TRP A 195 -22.35 11.49 -6.13
N ARG A 196 -21.87 11.40 -7.38
CA ARG A 196 -21.34 10.18 -7.96
C ARG A 196 -19.87 10.17 -7.63
N ALA A 197 -19.50 9.42 -6.58
CA ALA A 197 -18.16 8.89 -6.51
C ALA A 197 -17.84 8.31 -7.89
N GLU A 198 -16.80 8.83 -8.55
CA GLU A 198 -16.06 7.96 -9.44
C GLU A 198 -15.66 6.79 -8.56
N GLU A 199 -16.32 5.64 -8.75
CA GLU A 199 -15.72 4.37 -8.40
C GLU A 199 -14.27 4.48 -8.86
N PRO A 200 -13.27 4.20 -8.00
CA PRO A 200 -11.93 4.07 -8.52
C PRO A 200 -12.07 3.05 -9.66
N ALA A 201 -11.65 3.47 -10.87
CA ALA A 201 -11.66 2.65 -12.06
C ALA A 201 -10.66 1.48 -11.90
N ASP A 202 -10.88 0.62 -10.91
CA ASP A 202 -10.48 -0.77 -10.95
C ASP A 202 -11.48 -1.41 -11.90
N GLY A 203 -11.25 -1.21 -13.21
CA GLY A 203 -12.09 -1.74 -14.26
C GLY A 203 -12.34 -3.21 -13.96
N GLY A 204 -13.61 -3.54 -13.72
CA GLY A 204 -14.09 -4.80 -13.15
C GLY A 204 -13.67 -6.03 -13.93
N LYS A 205 -12.39 -6.36 -13.87
CA LYS A 205 -11.83 -7.64 -14.25
C LYS A 205 -12.36 -8.61 -13.23
N LYS A 206 -13.39 -9.36 -13.62
CA LYS A 206 -13.97 -10.42 -12.81
C LYS A 206 -12.83 -11.32 -12.35
N ILE A 207 -12.65 -11.41 -11.04
CA ILE A 207 -11.67 -12.33 -10.46
C ILE A 207 -12.17 -13.74 -10.79
N PRO A 208 -11.38 -14.59 -11.46
CA PRO A 208 -11.80 -15.94 -11.77
C PRO A 208 -12.20 -16.71 -10.50
N THR A 209 -13.21 -17.57 -10.63
CA THR A 209 -13.75 -18.34 -9.51
C THR A 209 -12.65 -19.13 -8.80
N GLY A 210 -12.58 -19.01 -7.48
CA GLY A 210 -11.58 -19.70 -6.65
C GLY A 210 -10.20 -19.04 -6.62
N LEU A 211 -10.02 -17.88 -7.24
CA LEU A 211 -8.85 -17.02 -7.04
C LEU A 211 -9.13 -15.91 -6.02
N VAL A 212 -8.10 -15.43 -5.34
CA VAL A 212 -8.18 -14.37 -4.32
C VAL A 212 -7.34 -13.17 -4.76
N LYS A 213 -7.96 -11.99 -4.86
CA LYS A 213 -7.30 -10.70 -5.06
C LYS A 213 -7.06 -10.03 -3.71
N VAL A 214 -5.84 -9.56 -3.52
CA VAL A 214 -5.45 -8.72 -2.38
C VAL A 214 -5.05 -7.36 -2.92
N THR A 215 -5.65 -6.32 -2.34
CA THR A 215 -5.39 -4.93 -2.71
C THR A 215 -5.10 -4.14 -1.45
N ILE A 216 -3.94 -3.47 -1.40
CA ILE A 216 -3.55 -2.62 -0.27
C ILE A 216 -3.20 -1.22 -0.80
N VAL A 217 -3.93 -0.21 -0.35
CA VAL A 217 -3.79 1.17 -0.85
C VAL A 217 -3.84 2.16 0.31
N TRP A 218 -3.02 3.19 0.24
CA TRP A 218 -3.12 4.34 1.15
C TRP A 218 -4.27 5.26 0.71
N LYS A 219 -5.23 5.53 1.59
CA LYS A 219 -6.38 6.40 1.28
C LYS A 219 -6.72 7.32 2.44
N GLU A 220 -7.36 8.44 2.12
CA GLU A 220 -8.03 9.26 3.13
C GLU A 220 -9.41 8.65 3.41
N VAL A 221 -9.74 8.48 4.69
CA VAL A 221 -11.01 7.92 5.14
C VAL A 221 -11.76 8.92 6.01
N ALA A 222 -13.09 8.88 5.93
CA ALA A 222 -13.98 9.70 6.73
C ALA A 222 -14.76 8.82 7.72
N LEU A 223 -14.64 9.12 9.00
CA LEU A 223 -15.36 8.45 10.07
C LEU A 223 -16.35 9.42 10.71
N ARG A 224 -17.58 8.94 10.93
CA ARG A 224 -18.60 9.66 11.68
C ARG A 224 -18.50 9.22 13.14
N ILE A 225 -18.02 10.12 13.99
CA ILE A 225 -17.68 9.87 15.39
C ILE A 225 -18.58 10.76 16.27
N SER A 226 -19.19 10.20 17.30
CA SER A 226 -19.95 10.99 18.28
C SER A 226 -19.01 11.84 19.13
N ASN A 227 -19.27 13.12 19.30
CA ASN A 227 -18.55 13.99 20.22
C ASN A 227 -19.07 13.85 21.66
N GLU A 228 -18.48 14.60 22.60
CA GLU A 228 -18.88 14.60 24.02
C GLU A 228 -20.34 15.04 24.24
N MET A 229 -20.95 15.76 23.29
CA MET A 229 -22.36 16.16 23.34
C MET A 229 -23.30 15.10 22.73
N GLY A 230 -22.78 13.95 22.30
CA GLY A 230 -23.53 12.91 21.60
C GLY A 230 -23.91 13.28 20.16
N LEU A 231 -23.34 14.36 19.62
CA LEU A 231 -23.54 14.76 18.23
C LEU A 231 -22.48 14.12 17.35
N TYR A 232 -22.88 13.67 16.16
CA TYR A 232 -21.93 13.11 15.22
C TYR A 232 -21.16 14.21 14.48
N ASP A 233 -19.84 14.12 14.53
CA ASP A 233 -18.93 14.88 13.69
C ASP A 233 -18.24 13.96 12.67
N THR A 234 -17.86 14.51 11.52
CA THR A 234 -17.14 13.77 10.48
C THR A 234 -15.66 14.10 10.56
N GLN A 235 -14.87 13.15 11.04
CA GLN A 235 -13.42 13.26 11.08
C GLN A 235 -12.80 12.59 9.86
N ARG A 236 -11.76 13.21 9.32
CA ARG A 236 -10.98 12.66 8.20
C ARG A 236 -9.56 12.38 8.64
N GLY A 237 -8.98 11.35 8.04
CA GLY A 237 -7.59 11.01 8.29
C GLY A 237 -7.09 9.93 7.33
N PRO A 238 -5.77 9.82 7.16
CA PRO A 238 -5.20 8.80 6.31
C PRO A 238 -5.20 7.42 6.99
N ALA A 239 -5.46 6.38 6.21
CA ALA A 239 -5.47 4.99 6.65
C ALA A 239 -4.99 4.05 5.53
N LEU A 240 -4.62 2.83 5.92
CA LEU A 240 -4.41 1.74 4.95
C LEU A 240 -5.74 1.07 4.66
N TYR A 241 -6.04 0.97 3.37
CA TYR A 241 -7.20 0.31 2.82
C TYR A 241 -6.77 -1.07 2.31
N LEU A 242 -7.14 -2.12 3.05
CA LEU A 242 -6.79 -3.51 2.74
C LEU A 242 -8.05 -4.26 2.33
N THR A 243 -8.12 -4.73 1.10
CA THR A 243 -9.25 -5.51 0.60
C THR A 243 -8.79 -6.90 0.21
N VAL A 244 -9.55 -7.90 0.67
CA VAL A 244 -9.43 -9.29 0.25
C VAL A 244 -10.73 -9.67 -0.44
N GLU A 245 -10.62 -10.10 -1.69
CA GLU A 245 -11.77 -10.46 -2.54
C GLU A 245 -11.54 -11.84 -3.17
N VAL A 246 -12.52 -12.72 -3.05
CA VAL A 246 -12.53 -14.07 -3.60
C VAL A 246 -13.43 -14.06 -4.83
N GLY A 247 -12.89 -14.48 -5.97
CA GLY A 247 -13.65 -14.60 -7.21
C GLY A 247 -14.78 -15.60 -7.08
N SER A 248 -15.99 -15.14 -7.44
CA SER A 248 -17.22 -15.93 -7.52
C SER A 248 -17.66 -16.08 -8.97
#